data_AF-A0A7X9C547-F1
#
_entry.id   AF-A0A7X9C547-F1
#
_cell.length_a   1.000
_cell.length_b   1.000
_cell.length_c   1.000
_cell.angle_alpha   90.00
_cell.angle_beta   90.00
_cell.angle_gamma   90.00
#
_symmetry.space_group_name_H-M   'P 1'
#
loop_
_entity.id
_entity.type
_entity.pdbx_description
1 polymer ?
#
loop_
_entity_poly.entity_id
_entity_poly.type
_entity_poly.pdbx_seq_one_letter_code
_entity_poly.pdbx_strand_id
1 'polypeptide(L)'
;MIISVIVDPTIMDSQSFDLVNGYRFNVNALFDGLSSNGVLIVDSSGCLLKQLKTAIETLEIKYRQGLLIRLEELVKNKRKRIIKVNSETAKNNIMSIMSKLNELYEIDAVCVSEATFTKIVEKRNGASNLLKISSYLDSDLEQKRRLYLSGLPPLHQLDLREAEDYLKRSIQYTKWIRFYDKQIGKANNLTGFQRGLEYILDLWKTYGIFSNEKAQIEIITANSRFIDYNRQDVATRIEINKKKIKKIQNGLIKPLQDKYRDWDIVLRVKNVEPSFFHARYLEAQFLILSFDRGFDFLNEDNTFKECSVNIRNGDFMHISELRRMADFTI
;
A
#
# COMPACT_ATOMS: atom_id res chain seq x y z
N MET A 1 -2.90 5.03 3.97
CA MET A 1 -1.91 4.18 4.66
C MET A 1 -2.55 2.90 5.10
N ILE A 2 -1.76 1.82 5.09
CA ILE A 2 -2.22 0.47 5.38
C ILE A 2 -2.05 0.14 6.86
N ILE A 3 -3.01 -0.59 7.42
CA ILE A 3 -2.91 -1.26 8.71
C ILE A 3 -2.82 -2.77 8.49
N SER A 4 -1.79 -3.44 9.03
CA SER A 4 -1.62 -4.88 8.91
C SER A 4 -2.11 -5.61 10.16
N VAL A 5 -2.88 -6.68 9.96
CA VAL A 5 -3.39 -7.48 11.06
C VAL A 5 -3.22 -8.98 10.82
N ILE A 6 -2.96 -9.69 11.90
CA ILE A 6 -3.15 -11.14 11.99
C ILE A 6 -4.44 -11.38 12.79
N VAL A 7 -5.26 -12.32 12.35
CA VAL A 7 -6.52 -12.65 13.00
C VAL A 7 -6.48 -14.09 13.50
N ASP A 8 -6.61 -14.27 14.82
CA ASP A 8 -6.78 -15.57 15.44
C ASP A 8 -8.18 -16.12 15.13
N PRO A 9 -8.33 -17.31 14.51
CA PRO A 9 -9.62 -17.95 14.28
C PRO A 9 -10.50 -18.07 15.53
N THR A 10 -9.92 -18.13 16.74
CA THR A 10 -10.71 -18.22 17.98
C THR A 10 -11.54 -16.98 18.28
N ILE A 11 -11.35 -15.86 17.57
CA ILE A 11 -12.27 -14.72 17.67
C ILE A 11 -13.68 -15.06 17.16
N MET A 12 -13.84 -16.15 16.40
CA MET A 12 -15.13 -16.62 15.90
C MET A 12 -15.79 -17.58 16.90
N ASP A 13 -15.76 -17.22 18.18
CA ASP A 13 -16.35 -18.01 19.26
C ASP A 13 -17.86 -17.76 19.38
N SER A 14 -18.67 -18.80 19.18
CA SER A 14 -20.13 -18.67 19.16
C SER A 14 -20.70 -18.17 20.50
N GLN A 15 -20.14 -18.62 21.62
CA GLN A 15 -20.57 -18.18 22.95
C GLN A 15 -20.33 -16.68 23.14
N SER A 16 -19.16 -16.19 22.77
CA SER A 16 -18.81 -14.77 22.85
C SER A 16 -19.68 -13.92 21.93
N PHE A 17 -19.97 -14.42 20.72
CA PHE A 17 -20.92 -13.76 19.82
C PHE A 17 -22.29 -13.59 20.47
N ASP A 18 -22.80 -14.57 21.20
CA ASP A 18 -24.14 -14.50 21.78
C ASP A 18 -24.22 -13.77 23.12
N LEU A 19 -23.18 -13.87 23.94
CA LEU A 19 -23.22 -13.46 25.34
C LEU A 19 -22.48 -12.15 25.63
N VAL A 20 -21.49 -11.77 24.82
CA VAL A 20 -20.67 -10.57 25.06
C VAL A 20 -21.21 -9.39 24.27
N ASN A 21 -21.75 -8.40 24.98
CA ASN A 21 -22.24 -7.17 24.36
C ASN A 21 -21.10 -6.45 23.60
N GLY A 22 -21.39 -5.92 22.42
CA GLY A 22 -20.39 -5.24 21.59
C GLY A 22 -19.45 -6.16 20.81
N TYR A 23 -19.34 -7.45 21.13
CA TYR A 23 -18.37 -8.37 20.51
C TYR A 23 -18.53 -8.46 18.99
N ARG A 24 -19.77 -8.64 18.54
CA ARG A 24 -20.09 -8.70 17.10
C ARG A 24 -19.77 -7.40 16.38
N PHE A 25 -20.02 -6.26 17.02
CA PHE A 25 -19.74 -4.96 16.42
C PHE A 25 -18.24 -4.79 16.21
N ASN A 26 -17.43 -5.21 17.18
CA ASN A 26 -15.98 -5.21 17.04
C ASN A 26 -15.47 -6.14 15.93
N VAL A 27 -15.98 -7.37 15.83
CA VAL A 27 -15.60 -8.29 14.74
C VAL A 27 -15.99 -7.71 13.37
N ASN A 28 -17.20 -7.16 13.23
CA ASN A 28 -17.60 -6.54 11.97
C ASN A 28 -16.73 -5.32 11.64
N ALA A 29 -16.43 -4.47 12.62
CA ALA A 29 -15.55 -3.33 12.45
C ALA A 29 -14.14 -3.72 12.00
N LEU A 30 -13.59 -4.82 12.52
CA LEU A 30 -12.31 -5.37 12.06
C LEU A 30 -12.35 -5.72 10.56
N PHE A 31 -13.41 -6.39 10.09
CA PHE A 31 -13.57 -6.73 8.68
C PHE A 31 -13.81 -5.48 7.80
N ASP A 32 -14.55 -4.48 8.28
CA ASP A 32 -14.70 -3.20 7.59
C ASP A 32 -13.35 -2.45 7.50
N GLY A 33 -12.55 -2.52 8.56
CA GLY A 33 -11.18 -2.02 8.61
C GLY A 33 -10.29 -2.67 7.56
N LEU A 34 -10.31 -4.01 7.48
CA LEU A 34 -9.60 -4.78 6.47
C LEU A 34 -9.99 -4.39 5.03
N SER A 35 -11.29 -4.16 4.78
CA SER A 35 -11.79 -3.80 3.46
C SER A 35 -11.41 -2.38 3.03
N SER A 36 -11.34 -1.44 3.97
CA SER A 36 -11.10 -0.02 3.69
C SER A 36 -9.61 0.29 3.43
N ASN A 37 -8.77 0.10 4.45
CA ASN A 37 -7.33 0.35 4.39
C ASN A 37 -6.50 -0.65 5.19
N GLY A 38 -7.04 -1.82 5.50
CA GLY A 38 -6.29 -2.89 6.13
C GLY A 38 -5.69 -3.90 5.15
N VAL A 39 -4.84 -4.78 5.67
CA VAL A 39 -4.41 -6.02 5.03
C VAL A 39 -4.39 -7.15 6.06
N LEU A 40 -4.85 -8.32 5.66
CA LEU A 40 -4.81 -9.53 6.47
C LEU A 40 -3.53 -10.31 6.13
N ILE A 41 -2.68 -10.53 7.12
CA ILE A 41 -1.45 -11.30 6.97
C ILE A 41 -1.71 -12.75 7.35
N VAL A 42 -1.37 -13.67 6.46
CA VAL A 42 -1.54 -15.11 6.65
C VAL A 42 -0.29 -15.87 6.19
N ASP A 43 -0.15 -17.10 6.68
CA ASP A 43 0.93 -17.98 6.26
C ASP A 43 0.78 -18.38 4.79
N SER A 44 1.93 -18.66 4.15
CA SER A 44 2.02 -19.03 2.74
C SER A 44 1.25 -20.31 2.41
N SER A 45 1.14 -21.25 3.36
CA SER A 45 0.36 -22.48 3.21
C SER A 45 -1.16 -22.23 3.26
N GLY A 46 -1.59 -21.08 3.77
CA GLY A 46 -2.98 -20.71 3.94
C GLY A 46 -3.68 -21.41 5.10
N CYS A 47 -2.93 -21.99 6.04
CA CYS A 47 -3.48 -22.70 7.19
C CYS A 47 -4.35 -21.75 8.05
N LEU A 48 -3.82 -20.58 8.40
CA LEU A 48 -4.52 -19.57 9.19
C LEU A 48 -5.81 -19.10 8.51
N LEU A 49 -5.74 -18.84 7.21
CA LEU A 49 -6.91 -18.43 6.42
C LEU A 49 -7.99 -19.52 6.36
N LYS A 50 -7.58 -20.78 6.18
CA LYS A 50 -8.49 -21.92 6.17
C LYS A 50 -9.17 -22.09 7.52
N GLN A 51 -8.41 -22.02 8.61
CA GLN A 51 -8.96 -22.14 9.96
C GLN A 51 -9.91 -20.98 10.29
N LEU A 52 -9.58 -19.75 9.88
CA LEU A 52 -10.47 -18.60 10.04
C LEU A 52 -11.78 -18.83 9.31
N LYS A 53 -11.74 -19.30 8.05
CA LYS A 53 -12.95 -19.63 7.29
C LYS A 53 -13.79 -20.70 8.00
N THR A 54 -13.17 -21.80 8.43
CA THR A 54 -13.86 -22.87 9.16
C THR A 54 -14.49 -22.37 10.46
N ALA A 55 -13.81 -21.48 11.20
CA ALA A 55 -14.34 -20.91 12.42
C ALA A 55 -15.55 -19.97 12.16
N ILE A 56 -15.56 -19.24 11.05
CA ILE A 56 -16.75 -18.48 10.65
C ILE A 56 -17.90 -19.45 10.30
N GLU A 57 -17.61 -20.56 9.62
CA GLU A 57 -18.60 -21.58 9.26
C GLU A 57 -19.23 -22.28 10.47
N THR A 58 -18.62 -22.22 11.67
CA THR A 58 -19.23 -22.78 12.89
C THR A 58 -20.19 -21.82 13.60
N LEU A 59 -20.20 -20.53 13.24
CA LEU A 59 -21.13 -19.55 13.83
C LEU A 59 -22.58 -19.81 13.44
N GLU A 60 -23.52 -19.31 14.25
CA GLU A 60 -24.96 -19.33 13.90
C GLU A 60 -25.23 -18.65 12.54
N ILE A 61 -26.23 -19.14 11.81
CA ILE A 61 -26.53 -18.73 10.43
C ILE A 61 -26.62 -17.20 10.27
N LYS A 62 -27.28 -16.53 11.22
CA LYS A 62 -27.46 -15.06 11.22
C LYS A 62 -26.16 -14.26 11.27
N TYR A 63 -25.06 -14.80 11.79
CA TYR A 63 -23.75 -14.12 11.83
C TYR A 63 -22.81 -14.62 10.74
N ARG A 64 -22.91 -15.92 10.42
CA ARG A 64 -22.06 -16.62 9.47
C ARG A 64 -22.06 -15.98 8.08
N GLN A 65 -23.25 -15.77 7.51
CA GLN A 65 -23.37 -15.37 6.10
C GLN A 65 -22.67 -14.05 5.80
N GLY A 66 -22.89 -13.03 6.63
CA GLY A 66 -22.27 -11.71 6.44
C GLY A 66 -20.74 -11.74 6.52
N LEU A 67 -20.19 -12.47 7.49
CA LEU A 67 -18.73 -12.60 7.66
C LEU A 67 -18.07 -13.42 6.55
N LEU A 68 -18.72 -14.49 6.07
CA LEU A 68 -18.22 -15.25 4.92
C LEU A 68 -18.18 -14.39 3.66
N ILE A 69 -19.23 -13.62 3.38
CA ILE A 69 -19.26 -12.70 2.24
C ILE A 69 -18.09 -11.72 2.33
N ARG A 70 -17.89 -11.07 3.49
CA ARG A 70 -16.78 -10.13 3.70
C ARG A 70 -15.41 -10.79 3.52
N LEU A 71 -15.22 -12.01 4.05
CA LEU A 71 -13.96 -12.74 3.85
C LEU A 71 -13.73 -13.07 2.37
N GLU A 72 -14.77 -13.51 1.66
CA GLU A 72 -14.67 -13.78 0.22
C GLU A 72 -14.38 -12.52 -0.59
N GLU A 73 -14.97 -11.38 -0.22
CA GLU A 73 -14.67 -10.09 -0.84
C GLU A 73 -13.21 -9.70 -0.63
N LEU A 74 -12.63 -9.93 0.56
CA LEU A 74 -11.20 -9.73 0.80
C LEU A 74 -10.31 -10.62 -0.08
N VAL A 75 -10.70 -11.90 -0.25
CA VAL A 75 -10.00 -12.86 -1.13
C VAL A 75 -10.08 -12.44 -2.60
N LYS A 76 -11.27 -12.07 -3.08
CA LYS A 76 -11.55 -11.70 -4.47
C LYS A 76 -11.13 -10.26 -4.79
N ASN A 77 -10.77 -9.46 -3.78
CA ASN A 77 -10.45 -8.05 -3.94
C ASN A 77 -9.33 -7.86 -4.97
N LYS A 78 -9.56 -7.00 -5.97
CA LYS A 78 -8.57 -6.69 -7.02
C LYS A 78 -7.24 -6.15 -6.45
N ARG A 79 -7.28 -5.55 -5.25
CA ARG A 79 -6.10 -5.05 -4.53
C ARG A 79 -5.41 -6.12 -3.68
N LYS A 80 -5.91 -7.36 -3.63
CA LYS A 80 -5.32 -8.51 -2.91
C LYS A 80 -5.11 -8.27 -1.42
N ARG A 81 -6.14 -7.84 -0.69
CA ARG A 81 -6.09 -7.46 0.74
C ARG A 81 -5.59 -8.57 1.69
N ILE A 82 -5.41 -9.79 1.20
CA ILE A 82 -4.78 -10.91 1.92
C ILE A 82 -3.36 -11.10 1.42
N ILE A 83 -2.40 -11.00 2.33
CA ILE A 83 -0.98 -11.12 2.04
C ILE A 83 -0.48 -12.43 2.62
N LYS A 84 -0.01 -13.29 1.72
CA LYS A 84 0.58 -14.58 2.06
C LYS A 84 2.08 -14.41 2.22
N VAL A 85 2.60 -14.75 3.39
CA VAL A 85 4.01 -14.61 3.75
C VAL A 85 4.53 -15.88 4.41
N ASN A 86 5.83 -16.11 4.38
CA ASN A 86 6.41 -17.32 4.92
C ASN A 86 6.44 -17.27 6.46
N SER A 87 5.84 -18.24 7.13
CA SER A 87 5.93 -18.38 8.59
C SER A 87 7.09 -19.28 9.04
N GLU A 88 7.97 -19.69 8.11
CA GLU A 88 9.00 -20.72 8.29
C GLU A 88 8.40 -22.05 8.82
N THR A 89 9.24 -22.98 9.31
CA THR A 89 8.88 -24.32 9.81
C THR A 89 8.02 -24.31 11.09
N ALA A 90 7.24 -23.25 11.33
CA ALA A 90 6.19 -23.26 12.32
C ALA A 90 5.34 -24.53 12.12
N LYS A 91 5.27 -25.38 13.15
CA LYS A 91 4.35 -26.52 13.17
C LYS A 91 2.95 -25.98 12.86
N ASN A 92 2.04 -26.81 12.33
CA ASN A 92 0.64 -26.47 12.00
C ASN A 92 -0.23 -25.99 13.20
N ASN A 93 0.40 -25.50 14.28
CA ASN A 93 -0.20 -24.81 15.41
C ASN A 93 -0.37 -23.31 15.09
N ILE A 94 -1.61 -22.85 15.12
CA ILE A 94 -2.02 -21.47 14.85
C ILE A 94 -1.26 -20.45 15.71
N MET A 95 -1.08 -20.72 17.00
CA MET A 95 -0.34 -19.81 17.90
C MET A 95 1.11 -19.65 17.47
N SER A 96 1.75 -20.74 17.04
CA SER A 96 3.13 -20.70 16.56
C SER A 96 3.24 -19.92 15.25
N ILE A 97 2.27 -20.12 14.34
CA ILE A 97 2.20 -19.41 13.07
C ILE A 97 2.05 -17.90 13.31
N MET A 98 1.05 -17.48 14.10
CA MET A 98 0.79 -16.06 14.38
C MET A 98 1.99 -15.40 15.05
N SER A 99 2.61 -16.05 16.04
CA SER A 99 3.80 -15.53 16.71
C SER A 99 4.94 -15.31 15.73
N LYS A 100 5.20 -16.28 14.83
CA LYS A 100 6.31 -16.17 13.88
C LYS A 100 6.05 -15.12 12.80
N LEU A 101 4.82 -15.04 12.31
CA LEU A 101 4.41 -13.97 11.39
C LEU A 101 4.58 -12.59 12.01
N ASN A 102 4.23 -12.44 13.30
CA ASN A 102 4.37 -11.17 14.00
C ASN A 102 5.83 -10.75 14.18
N GLU A 103 6.70 -11.70 14.53
CA GLU A 103 8.15 -11.52 14.67
C GLU A 103 8.81 -11.08 13.35
N LEU A 104 8.40 -11.70 12.22
CA LEU A 104 9.07 -11.51 10.93
C LEU A 104 8.65 -10.25 10.17
N TYR A 105 7.43 -9.74 10.39
CA TYR A 105 6.81 -8.79 9.46
C TYR A 105 6.34 -7.46 10.07
N GLU A 106 6.68 -7.17 11.32
CA GLU A 106 6.31 -5.93 12.04
C GLU A 106 4.81 -5.60 11.88
N ILE A 107 3.94 -6.53 12.31
CA ILE A 107 2.49 -6.40 12.14
C ILE A 107 1.94 -5.33 13.10
N ASP A 108 0.92 -4.57 12.69
CA ASP A 108 0.35 -3.55 13.58
C ASP A 108 -0.46 -4.14 14.73
N ALA A 109 -1.19 -5.23 14.50
CA ALA A 109 -1.88 -5.94 15.57
C ALA A 109 -2.08 -7.43 15.31
N VAL A 110 -2.05 -8.20 16.39
CA VAL A 110 -2.52 -9.60 16.43
C VAL A 110 -3.85 -9.61 17.19
N CYS A 111 -4.95 -9.72 16.45
CA CYS A 111 -6.31 -9.71 17.00
C CYS A 111 -6.66 -11.10 17.55
N VAL A 112 -6.94 -11.19 18.85
CA VAL A 112 -7.16 -12.44 19.58
C VAL A 112 -8.44 -12.40 20.41
N SER A 113 -8.97 -13.58 20.74
CA SER A 113 -10.03 -13.71 21.75
C SER A 113 -9.49 -13.39 23.14
N GLU A 114 -10.39 -13.15 24.09
CA GLU A 114 -10.09 -12.85 25.49
C GLU A 114 -9.34 -14.03 26.14
N ALA A 115 -9.82 -15.26 25.88
CA ALA A 115 -9.20 -16.47 26.40
C ALA A 115 -7.78 -16.67 25.84
N THR A 116 -7.57 -16.41 24.55
CA THR A 116 -6.23 -16.48 23.95
C THR A 116 -5.31 -15.38 24.51
N PHE A 117 -5.83 -14.16 24.67
CA PHE A 117 -5.07 -13.04 25.24
C PHE A 117 -4.51 -13.38 26.62
N THR A 118 -5.37 -13.84 27.53
CA THR A 118 -4.97 -14.25 28.89
C THR A 118 -3.88 -15.32 28.85
N LYS A 119 -4.06 -16.37 28.03
CA LYS A 119 -3.07 -17.45 27.87
C LYS A 119 -1.71 -16.97 27.37
N ILE A 120 -1.67 -15.95 26.50
CA ILE A 120 -0.40 -15.42 25.98
C ILE A 120 0.30 -14.54 27.03
N VAL A 121 -0.46 -13.66 27.69
CA VAL A 121 0.07 -12.74 28.69
C VAL A 121 0.60 -13.48 29.91
N GLU A 122 -0.13 -14.49 30.41
CA GLU A 122 0.30 -15.32 31.54
C GLU A 122 1.63 -16.03 31.28
N LYS A 123 1.91 -16.39 30.01
CA LYS A 123 3.17 -17.04 29.62
C LYS A 123 4.36 -16.07 29.51
N ARG A 124 4.18 -14.77 29.79
CA ARG A 124 5.17 -13.69 29.61
C ARG A 124 5.82 -13.65 28.22
N ASN A 125 5.19 -14.28 27.23
CA ASN A 125 5.59 -14.27 25.82
C ASN A 125 4.74 -13.27 25.01
N GLY A 126 4.25 -12.22 25.66
CA GLY A 126 3.32 -11.27 25.07
C GLY A 126 3.99 -10.46 23.97
N ALA A 127 3.46 -10.55 22.75
CA ALA A 127 3.75 -9.57 21.74
C ALA A 127 3.13 -8.22 22.13
N SER A 128 3.88 -7.13 21.98
CA SER A 128 3.48 -5.78 22.38
C SER A 128 2.23 -5.27 21.65
N ASN A 129 1.89 -5.86 20.51
CA ASN A 129 0.80 -5.49 19.63
C ASN A 129 -0.41 -6.46 19.68
N LEU A 130 -0.54 -7.26 20.74
CA LEU A 130 -1.72 -8.09 20.96
C LEU A 130 -2.95 -7.23 21.25
N LEU A 131 -4.03 -7.48 20.52
CA LEU A 131 -5.29 -6.75 20.66
C LEU A 131 -6.43 -7.72 20.94
N LYS A 132 -7.13 -7.52 22.07
CA LYS A 132 -8.39 -8.21 22.34
C LYS A 132 -9.45 -7.70 21.37
N ILE A 133 -10.19 -8.62 20.77
CA ILE A 133 -11.24 -8.27 19.82
C ILE A 133 -12.37 -7.46 20.48
N SER A 134 -12.74 -7.74 21.75
CA SER A 134 -13.74 -6.93 22.48
C SER A 134 -13.41 -5.44 22.60
N SER A 135 -12.14 -5.06 22.48
CA SER A 135 -11.68 -3.67 22.56
C SER A 135 -11.25 -3.07 21.21
N TYR A 136 -11.56 -3.73 20.08
CA TYR A 136 -11.07 -3.29 18.77
C TYR A 136 -11.50 -1.86 18.42
N LEU A 137 -12.79 -1.55 18.56
CA LEU A 137 -13.36 -0.25 18.19
C LEU A 137 -12.74 0.93 18.94
N ASP A 138 -12.35 0.70 20.19
CA ASP A 138 -11.77 1.72 21.07
C ASP A 138 -10.23 1.72 21.05
N SER A 139 -9.61 0.78 20.32
CA SER A 139 -8.16 0.62 20.27
C SER A 139 -7.44 1.75 19.53
N ASP A 140 -6.20 2.00 19.93
CA ASP A 140 -5.30 2.93 19.24
C ASP A 140 -5.10 2.56 17.76
N LEU A 141 -5.13 1.26 17.44
CA LEU A 141 -5.06 0.75 16.07
C LEU A 141 -6.20 1.30 15.21
N GLU A 142 -7.43 1.21 15.72
CA GLU A 142 -8.63 1.65 15.03
C GLU A 142 -8.70 3.18 14.95
N GLN A 143 -8.30 3.89 16.01
CA GLN A 143 -8.17 5.35 15.99
C GLN A 143 -7.16 5.80 14.92
N LYS A 144 -5.98 5.17 14.87
CA LYS A 144 -4.96 5.40 13.84
C LYS A 144 -5.49 5.11 12.44
N ARG A 145 -6.26 4.03 12.26
CA ARG A 145 -6.91 3.70 10.99
C ARG A 145 -7.88 4.80 10.53
N ARG A 146 -8.73 5.32 11.42
CA ARG A 146 -9.67 6.40 11.10
C ARG A 146 -8.95 7.70 10.73
N LEU A 147 -7.89 8.05 11.46
CA LEU A 147 -7.03 9.20 11.15
C LEU A 147 -6.47 9.10 9.73
N TYR A 148 -6.03 7.91 9.34
CA TYR A 148 -5.50 7.66 8.00
C TYR A 148 -6.54 7.80 6.88
N LEU A 149 -7.81 7.56 7.19
CA LEU A 149 -8.91 7.71 6.24
C LEU A 149 -9.45 9.14 6.17
N SER A 150 -9.37 9.91 7.27
CA SER A 150 -9.82 11.31 7.30
C SER A 150 -8.91 12.27 6.51
N GLY A 151 -7.72 11.81 6.12
CA GLY A 151 -6.72 12.63 5.44
C GLY A 151 -5.65 13.13 6.41
N LEU A 152 -4.44 13.27 5.90
CA LEU A 152 -3.29 13.72 6.69
C LEU A 152 -3.07 15.22 6.52
N PRO A 153 -2.47 15.87 7.54
CA PRO A 153 -1.84 17.17 7.34
C PRO A 153 -0.83 17.12 6.18
N PRO A 154 -0.58 18.26 5.50
CA PRO A 154 0.49 18.37 4.53
C PRO A 154 1.85 17.97 5.12
N LEU A 155 2.74 17.38 4.31
CA LEU A 155 4.01 16.79 4.75
C LEU A 155 4.90 17.74 5.56
N HIS A 156 4.97 19.02 5.19
CA HIS A 156 5.74 20.03 5.92
C HIS A 156 5.27 20.35 7.34
N GLN A 157 4.05 19.93 7.71
CA GLN A 157 3.48 20.10 9.05
C GLN A 157 3.68 18.88 9.93
N LEU A 158 4.10 17.76 9.33
CA LEU A 158 4.40 16.53 10.04
C LEU A 158 5.85 16.53 10.49
N ASP A 159 6.14 15.84 11.58
CA ASP A 159 7.53 15.50 11.85
C ASP A 159 8.05 14.47 10.83
N LEU A 160 9.38 14.36 10.73
CA LEU A 160 10.00 13.47 9.75
C LEU A 160 9.59 12.00 9.95
N ARG A 161 9.46 11.55 11.20
CA ARG A 161 9.15 10.15 11.53
C ARG A 161 7.71 9.80 11.17
N GLU A 162 6.79 10.72 11.39
CA GLU A 162 5.38 10.58 11.01
C GLU A 162 5.24 10.48 9.50
N ALA A 163 5.87 11.40 8.75
CA ALA A 163 5.87 11.36 7.29
C ALA A 163 6.49 10.08 6.74
N GLU A 164 7.60 9.60 7.33
CA GLU A 164 8.22 8.31 7.01
C GLU A 164 7.29 7.14 7.28
N ASP A 165 6.66 7.05 8.46
CA ASP A 165 5.70 5.99 8.82
C ASP A 165 4.56 5.94 7.79
N TYR A 166 4.07 7.10 7.36
CA TYR A 166 2.98 7.20 6.39
C TYR A 166 3.35 6.69 4.99
N LEU A 167 4.53 7.06 4.51
CA LEU A 167 5.01 6.61 3.21
C LEU A 167 5.41 5.13 3.28
N LYS A 168 6.10 4.69 4.34
CA LYS A 168 6.44 3.29 4.63
C LYS A 168 5.19 2.41 4.53
N ARG A 169 4.14 2.73 5.28
CA ARG A 169 2.88 1.96 5.31
C ARG A 169 2.17 1.86 3.97
N SER A 170 2.46 2.78 3.06
CA SER A 170 1.82 2.79 1.74
C SER A 170 2.50 1.86 0.74
N ILE A 171 3.75 1.46 1.02
CA ILE A 171 4.59 0.68 0.10
C ILE A 171 5.15 -0.60 0.72
N GLN A 172 5.11 -0.77 2.06
CA GLN A 172 5.73 -1.88 2.79
C GLN A 172 5.42 -3.26 2.20
N TYR A 173 4.16 -3.55 1.90
CA TYR A 173 3.76 -4.88 1.43
C TYR A 173 3.62 -5.00 -0.09
N THR A 174 4.01 -3.97 -0.86
CA THR A 174 3.86 -4.00 -2.32
C THR A 174 5.03 -4.74 -2.99
N LYS A 175 4.77 -5.32 -4.16
CA LYS A 175 5.80 -5.91 -5.05
C LYS A 175 6.20 -4.99 -6.20
N TRP A 176 5.41 -3.95 -6.43
CA TRP A 176 5.60 -2.99 -7.50
C TRP A 176 5.12 -1.61 -7.05
N ILE A 177 5.75 -0.57 -7.61
CA ILE A 177 5.38 0.82 -7.39
C ILE A 177 5.34 1.53 -8.74
N ARG A 178 4.37 2.42 -8.94
CA ARG A 178 4.30 3.28 -10.11
C ARG A 178 4.20 4.74 -9.71
N PHE A 179 5.00 5.57 -10.36
CA PHE A 179 5.04 7.01 -10.18
C PHE A 179 4.41 7.66 -11.39
N TYR A 180 3.31 8.38 -11.21
CA TYR A 180 2.66 9.16 -12.26
C TYR A 180 2.94 10.63 -12.03
N ASP A 181 3.63 11.30 -12.95
CA ASP A 181 3.80 12.76 -12.87
C ASP A 181 4.06 13.40 -14.23
N LYS A 182 3.14 14.26 -14.67
CA LYS A 182 3.24 14.98 -15.96
C LYS A 182 4.44 15.92 -16.06
N GLN A 183 4.92 16.42 -14.93
CA GLN A 183 5.96 17.44 -14.89
C GLN A 183 7.33 16.84 -15.21
N ILE A 184 7.55 15.55 -14.92
CA ILE A 184 8.76 14.81 -15.31
C ILE A 184 8.96 14.89 -16.83
N GLY A 185 7.88 14.72 -17.60
CA GLY A 185 7.88 14.76 -19.07
C GLY A 185 8.32 16.09 -19.67
N LYS A 186 8.27 17.18 -18.89
CA LYS A 186 8.82 18.48 -19.33
C LYS A 186 10.35 18.50 -19.32
N ALA A 187 10.99 17.56 -18.62
CA ALA A 187 12.43 17.42 -18.43
C ALA A 187 13.09 18.64 -17.74
N ASN A 188 12.33 19.29 -16.85
CA ASN A 188 12.76 20.39 -16.00
C ASN A 188 12.89 19.88 -14.55
N ASN A 189 13.81 20.47 -13.77
CA ASN A 189 14.05 20.12 -12.37
C ASN A 189 14.19 18.61 -12.09
N LEU A 190 14.96 17.89 -12.92
CA LEU A 190 15.12 16.44 -12.76
C LEU A 190 15.77 16.06 -11.43
N THR A 191 16.64 16.90 -10.88
CA THR A 191 17.26 16.71 -9.56
C THR A 191 16.23 16.68 -8.44
N GLY A 192 15.25 17.60 -8.45
CA GLY A 192 14.17 17.62 -7.46
C GLY A 192 13.31 16.36 -7.52
N PHE A 193 12.91 15.93 -8.73
CA PHE A 193 12.18 14.68 -8.93
C PHE A 193 13.00 13.46 -8.49
N GLN A 194 14.29 13.42 -8.82
CA GLN A 194 15.18 12.35 -8.39
C GLN A 194 15.19 12.23 -6.87
N ARG A 195 15.36 13.34 -6.13
CA ARG A 195 15.33 13.32 -4.66
C ARG A 195 14.02 12.75 -4.09
N GLY A 196 12.86 13.20 -4.58
CA GLY A 196 11.58 12.72 -4.07
C GLY A 196 11.29 11.26 -4.43
N LEU A 197 11.68 10.81 -5.63
CA LEU A 197 11.59 9.41 -6.02
C LEU A 197 12.55 8.55 -5.18
N GLU A 198 13.81 8.98 -5.02
CA GLU A 198 14.80 8.29 -4.21
C GLU A 198 14.33 8.14 -2.76
N TYR A 199 13.75 9.18 -2.17
CA TYR A 199 13.21 9.11 -0.81
C TYR A 199 12.21 7.98 -0.63
N ILE A 200 11.22 7.86 -1.53
CA ILE A 200 10.21 6.79 -1.48
C ILE A 200 10.85 5.42 -1.75
N LEU A 201 11.78 5.36 -2.69
CA LEU A 201 12.48 4.13 -3.05
C LEU A 201 13.42 3.64 -1.94
N ASP A 202 14.13 4.53 -1.23
CA ASP A 202 14.98 4.20 -0.08
C ASP A 202 14.13 3.68 1.10
N LEU A 203 12.96 4.28 1.34
CA LEU A 203 12.00 3.73 2.31
C LEU A 203 11.53 2.34 1.89
N TRP A 204 11.22 2.11 0.61
CA TRP A 204 10.80 0.79 0.16
C TRP A 204 11.93 -0.24 0.20
N LYS A 205 13.17 0.17 -0.07
CA LYS A 205 14.35 -0.70 0.02
C LYS A 205 14.57 -1.17 1.45
N THR A 206 14.45 -0.24 2.40
CA THR A 206 14.70 -0.49 3.82
C THR A 206 13.56 -1.28 4.47
N TYR A 207 12.30 -0.96 4.17
CA TYR A 207 11.14 -1.47 4.90
C TYR A 207 10.21 -2.36 4.07
N GLY A 208 10.42 -2.47 2.77
CA GLY A 208 9.60 -3.28 1.89
C GLY A 208 9.80 -4.78 2.13
N ILE A 209 8.73 -5.49 2.45
CA ILE A 209 8.77 -6.93 2.71
C ILE A 209 9.08 -7.73 1.44
N PHE A 210 8.65 -7.23 0.29
CA PHE A 210 8.86 -7.88 -1.01
C PHE A 210 9.75 -7.06 -1.96
N SER A 211 10.44 -6.04 -1.46
CA SER A 211 11.28 -5.16 -2.30
C SER A 211 12.46 -5.92 -2.94
N ASN A 212 12.89 -7.03 -2.34
CA ASN A 212 13.93 -7.90 -2.88
C ASN A 212 13.40 -8.99 -3.85
N GLU A 213 12.08 -9.14 -4.00
CA GLU A 213 11.46 -10.14 -4.88
C GLU A 213 11.25 -9.62 -6.31
N LYS A 214 12.32 -9.16 -6.97
CA LYS A 214 12.27 -8.51 -8.31
C LYS A 214 11.29 -7.34 -8.33
N ALA A 215 11.57 -6.31 -7.54
CA ALA A 215 10.78 -5.08 -7.52
C ALA A 215 10.62 -4.47 -8.92
N GLN A 216 9.38 -4.14 -9.26
CA GLN A 216 9.04 -3.47 -10.52
C GLN A 216 8.66 -2.02 -10.24
N ILE A 217 9.36 -1.10 -10.90
CA ILE A 217 9.12 0.33 -10.79
C ILE A 217 8.76 0.88 -12.18
N GLU A 218 7.60 1.51 -12.30
CA GLU A 218 7.23 2.25 -13.52
C GLU A 218 7.19 3.75 -13.21
N ILE A 219 7.96 4.55 -13.94
CA ILE A 219 7.82 6.01 -13.95
C ILE A 219 7.02 6.37 -15.20
N ILE A 220 5.81 6.87 -15.00
CA ILE A 220 4.82 7.14 -16.04
C ILE A 220 4.61 8.66 -16.13
N THR A 221 4.89 9.20 -17.32
CA THR A 221 4.72 10.62 -17.61
C THR A 221 4.06 10.81 -18.97
N ALA A 222 3.69 12.03 -19.34
CA ALA A 222 3.25 12.38 -20.68
C ALA A 222 4.36 13.08 -21.49
N ASN A 223 4.23 13.05 -22.82
CA ASN A 223 5.03 13.86 -23.73
C ASN A 223 4.92 15.35 -23.39
N SER A 224 6.03 16.08 -23.53
CA SER A 224 6.01 17.53 -23.29
C SER A 224 5.20 18.30 -24.32
N ARG A 225 5.13 17.79 -25.55
CA ARG A 225 4.34 18.30 -26.66
C ARG A 225 3.48 17.15 -27.16
N PHE A 226 2.15 17.25 -27.00
CA PHE A 226 1.24 16.26 -27.57
C PHE A 226 1.44 16.17 -29.10
N ILE A 227 1.48 14.94 -29.61
CA ILE A 227 1.62 14.65 -31.04
C ILE A 227 0.23 14.33 -31.58
N ASP A 228 -0.26 15.24 -32.40
CA ASP A 228 -1.44 15.09 -33.24
C ASP A 228 -0.96 15.00 -34.67
N TYR A 229 -1.07 13.82 -35.28
CA TYR A 229 -0.51 13.51 -36.60
C TYR A 229 -1.12 14.32 -37.73
N ASN A 230 -2.22 15.04 -37.48
CA ASN A 230 -2.84 15.93 -38.46
C ASN A 230 -2.20 17.34 -38.49
N ARG A 231 -1.25 17.64 -37.60
CA ARG A 231 -0.59 18.95 -37.52
C ARG A 231 0.61 19.04 -38.46
N GLN A 232 0.87 20.26 -38.94
CA GLN A 232 2.03 20.54 -39.80
C GLN A 232 3.38 20.48 -39.05
N ASP A 233 3.39 20.65 -37.72
CA ASP A 233 4.61 20.72 -36.88
C ASP A 233 4.98 19.36 -36.22
N VAL A 234 4.40 18.25 -36.68
CA VAL A 234 4.56 16.91 -36.07
C VAL A 234 6.03 16.49 -35.96
N ALA A 235 6.81 16.65 -37.04
CA ALA A 235 8.22 16.26 -37.06
C ALA A 235 9.03 17.00 -35.98
N THR A 236 8.83 18.32 -35.87
CA THR A 236 9.48 19.15 -34.85
C THR A 236 9.07 18.75 -33.43
N ARG A 237 7.78 18.45 -33.20
CA ARG A 237 7.29 17.97 -31.90
C ARG A 237 7.92 16.63 -31.49
N ILE A 238 8.00 15.70 -32.43
CA ILE A 238 8.64 14.39 -32.25
C ILE A 238 10.10 14.60 -31.84
N GLU A 239 10.85 15.46 -32.54
CA GLU A 239 12.26 15.74 -32.24
C GLU A 239 12.44 16.35 -30.84
N ILE A 240 11.60 17.32 -30.47
CA ILE A 240 11.61 17.94 -29.14
C ILE A 240 11.34 16.89 -28.05
N ASN A 241 10.34 16.04 -28.23
CA ASN A 241 10.03 14.99 -27.27
C ASN A 241 11.18 13.98 -27.17
N LYS A 242 11.77 13.53 -28.29
CA LYS A 242 12.95 12.65 -28.28
C LYS A 242 14.12 13.24 -27.49
N LYS A 243 14.43 14.53 -27.68
CA LYS A 243 15.46 15.24 -26.91
C LYS A 243 15.16 15.25 -25.40
N LYS A 244 13.92 15.54 -25.02
CA LYS A 244 13.51 15.56 -23.60
C LYS A 244 13.51 14.18 -22.96
N ILE A 245 13.03 13.16 -23.67
CA ILE A 245 13.05 11.78 -23.18
C ILE A 245 14.50 11.34 -22.95
N LYS A 246 15.42 11.64 -23.88
CA LYS A 246 16.85 11.38 -23.67
C LYS A 246 17.40 12.10 -22.43
N LYS A 247 16.97 13.34 -22.17
CA LYS A 247 17.34 14.07 -20.96
C LYS A 247 16.79 13.41 -19.69
N ILE A 248 15.55 12.94 -19.69
CA ILE A 248 14.94 12.21 -18.55
C ILE A 248 15.66 10.86 -18.34
N GLN A 249 15.93 10.12 -19.41
CA GLN A 249 16.65 8.86 -19.35
C GLN A 249 18.03 9.04 -18.69
N ASN A 250 18.80 10.03 -19.15
CA ASN A 250 20.15 10.28 -18.64
C ASN A 250 20.18 10.93 -17.25
N GLY A 251 19.24 11.84 -16.97
CA GLY A 251 19.24 12.68 -15.77
C GLY A 251 18.31 12.22 -14.64
N LEU A 252 17.57 11.13 -14.84
CA LEU A 252 16.66 10.59 -13.83
C LEU A 252 16.69 9.06 -13.82
N ILE A 253 16.38 8.41 -14.94
CA ILE A 253 16.20 6.95 -14.98
C ILE A 253 17.52 6.22 -14.77
N LYS A 254 18.56 6.59 -15.50
CA LYS A 254 19.89 5.96 -15.37
C LYS A 254 20.45 6.12 -13.95
N PRO A 255 20.49 7.32 -13.33
CA PRO A 255 20.91 7.46 -11.93
C PRO A 255 20.12 6.58 -10.95
N LEU A 256 18.79 6.51 -11.08
CA LEU A 256 17.96 5.62 -10.25
C LEU A 256 18.31 4.15 -10.48
N GLN A 257 18.43 3.72 -11.74
CA GLN A 257 18.80 2.35 -12.09
C GLN A 257 20.20 1.98 -11.59
N ASP A 258 21.15 2.92 -11.60
CA ASP A 258 22.51 2.72 -11.11
C ASP A 258 22.55 2.56 -9.58
N LYS A 259 21.66 3.25 -8.84
CA LYS A 259 21.51 3.17 -7.37
C LYS A 259 20.74 1.91 -6.93
N TYR A 260 19.71 1.51 -7.68
CA TYR A 260 18.83 0.37 -7.40
C TYR A 260 19.01 -0.74 -8.45
N ARG A 261 20.23 -1.26 -8.58
CA ARG A 261 20.64 -2.17 -9.67
C ARG A 261 19.81 -3.45 -9.78
N ASP A 262 19.31 -3.95 -8.65
CA ASP A 262 18.53 -5.19 -8.60
C ASP A 262 17.05 -4.99 -8.94
N TRP A 263 16.63 -3.76 -9.20
CA TRP A 263 15.25 -3.40 -9.49
C TRP A 263 15.06 -3.07 -10.97
N ASP A 264 13.88 -3.37 -11.50
CA ASP A 264 13.51 -3.03 -12.87
C ASP A 264 12.82 -1.66 -12.90
N ILE A 265 13.55 -0.61 -13.30
CA ILE A 265 13.04 0.77 -13.38
C ILE A 265 12.75 1.15 -14.83
N VAL A 266 11.47 1.24 -15.18
CA VAL A 266 11.01 1.51 -16.55
C VAL A 266 10.37 2.89 -16.65
N LEU A 267 10.82 3.68 -17.63
CA LEU A 267 10.14 4.91 -18.05
C LEU A 267 9.09 4.60 -19.11
N ARG A 268 7.85 5.03 -18.87
CA ARG A 268 6.77 5.04 -19.87
C ARG A 268 6.34 6.48 -20.13
N VAL A 269 6.40 6.89 -21.39
CA VAL A 269 6.00 8.24 -21.80
C VAL A 269 4.75 8.13 -22.65
N LYS A 270 3.63 8.64 -22.17
CA LYS A 270 2.33 8.59 -22.84
C LYS A 270 2.20 9.73 -23.85
N ASN A 271 1.68 9.45 -25.05
CA ASN A 271 1.26 10.51 -25.97
C ASN A 271 -0.23 10.81 -25.76
N VAL A 272 -0.51 11.82 -24.94
CA VAL A 272 -1.85 12.14 -24.46
C VAL A 272 -2.03 13.65 -24.46
N GLU A 273 -3.25 14.12 -24.68
CA GLU A 273 -3.46 15.57 -24.64
C GLU A 273 -3.20 16.11 -23.23
N PRO A 274 -2.68 17.35 -23.11
CA PRO A 274 -2.29 17.90 -21.81
C PRO A 274 -3.41 17.92 -20.78
N SER A 275 -4.66 18.06 -21.20
CA SER A 275 -5.89 18.08 -20.39
C SER A 275 -6.20 16.72 -19.74
N PHE A 276 -5.77 15.60 -20.33
CA PHE A 276 -6.10 14.26 -19.84
C PHE A 276 -5.09 13.73 -18.81
N PHE A 277 -3.82 14.13 -18.90
CA PHE A 277 -2.77 13.67 -17.99
C PHE A 277 -2.43 14.78 -16.99
N HIS A 278 -3.18 14.81 -15.90
CA HIS A 278 -2.92 15.67 -14.74
C HIS A 278 -2.42 14.90 -13.51
N ALA A 279 -2.27 13.58 -13.67
CA ALA A 279 -1.87 12.64 -12.66
C ALA A 279 -0.56 13.03 -11.95
N ARG A 280 -0.63 13.00 -10.61
CA ARG A 280 0.47 13.12 -9.66
C ARG A 280 0.26 12.07 -8.58
N TYR A 281 0.49 10.81 -8.93
CA TYR A 281 0.11 9.68 -8.10
C TYR A 281 1.27 8.73 -7.84
N LEU A 282 1.34 8.23 -6.61
CA LEU A 282 2.03 7.00 -6.27
C LEU A 282 0.99 5.88 -6.27
N GLU A 283 1.09 4.94 -7.21
CA GLU A 283 0.29 3.73 -7.20
C GLU A 283 1.13 2.56 -6.66
N ALA A 284 0.62 1.91 -5.62
CA ALA A 284 1.10 0.63 -5.12
C ALA A 284 -0.03 -0.41 -5.20
N GLN A 285 0.27 -1.67 -4.86
CA GLN A 285 -0.69 -2.77 -4.96
C GLN A 285 -2.00 -2.52 -4.19
N PHE A 286 -1.93 -1.83 -3.06
CA PHE A 286 -3.04 -1.67 -2.12
C PHE A 286 -3.59 -0.25 -2.02
N LEU A 287 -2.80 0.73 -2.45
CA LEU A 287 -3.10 2.15 -2.27
C LEU A 287 -2.71 2.97 -3.48
N ILE A 288 -3.49 4.01 -3.73
CA ILE A 288 -3.12 5.13 -4.58
C ILE A 288 -2.99 6.35 -3.68
N LEU A 289 -1.88 7.05 -3.75
CA LEU A 289 -1.68 8.34 -3.09
C LEU A 289 -1.56 9.44 -4.15
N SER A 290 -2.30 10.54 -3.99
CA SER A 290 -2.06 11.76 -4.76
C SER A 290 -1.12 12.70 -4.03
N PHE A 291 -0.14 13.24 -4.74
CA PHE A 291 0.76 14.29 -4.28
C PHE A 291 0.42 15.57 -5.03
N ASP A 292 -0.05 16.61 -4.34
CA ASP A 292 -0.42 17.87 -5.01
C ASP A 292 0.76 18.51 -5.76
N ARG A 293 2.01 18.42 -5.26
CA ARG A 293 3.24 18.88 -5.91
C ARG A 293 3.87 17.85 -6.87
N GLY A 294 3.37 16.62 -6.86
CA GLY A 294 4.06 15.51 -7.52
C GLY A 294 5.32 15.11 -6.74
N PHE A 295 6.34 14.58 -7.42
CA PHE A 295 7.52 14.03 -6.76
C PHE A 295 8.66 15.03 -6.53
N ASP A 296 8.40 16.33 -6.66
CA ASP A 296 9.31 17.44 -6.28
C ASP A 296 8.87 18.06 -4.94
N PHE A 297 8.63 17.21 -3.94
CA PHE A 297 8.12 17.59 -2.61
C PHE A 297 9.22 17.77 -1.56
N LEU A 298 10.51 17.65 -1.93
CA LEU A 298 11.66 17.87 -1.04
C LEU A 298 12.44 19.13 -1.42
N ASN A 299 12.90 19.84 -0.40
CA ASN A 299 13.92 20.89 -0.48
C ASN A 299 15.32 20.28 -0.68
N GLU A 300 16.34 21.14 -0.81
CA GLU A 300 17.72 20.67 -1.01
C GLU A 300 18.36 20.11 0.27
N ASP A 301 17.88 20.56 1.42
CA ASP A 301 18.24 20.07 2.75
C ASP A 301 17.42 18.84 3.19
N ASN A 302 16.68 18.22 2.26
CA ASN A 302 15.75 17.11 2.50
C ASN A 302 14.57 17.40 3.44
N THR A 303 14.28 18.67 3.73
CA THR A 303 13.03 19.03 4.41
C THR A 303 11.84 18.96 3.44
N PHE A 304 10.64 18.72 3.99
CA PHE A 304 9.43 18.68 3.17
C PHE A 304 8.98 20.07 2.75
N LYS A 305 8.67 20.19 1.46
CA LYS A 305 7.89 21.30 0.93
C LYS A 305 6.43 21.16 1.35
N GLU A 306 5.69 22.27 1.28
CA GLU A 306 4.23 22.22 1.39
C GLU A 306 3.66 21.26 0.34
N CYS A 307 3.21 20.08 0.78
CA CYS A 307 2.71 19.04 -0.10
C CYS A 307 1.66 18.21 0.62
N SER A 308 0.43 18.22 0.09
CA SER A 308 -0.68 17.41 0.59
C SER A 308 -0.63 16.03 -0.04
N VAL A 309 -0.71 14.99 0.80
CA VAL A 309 -0.76 13.59 0.37
C VAL A 309 -2.10 12.99 0.78
N ASN A 310 -2.87 12.51 -0.20
CA ASN A 310 -4.21 12.00 0.03
C ASN A 310 -4.38 10.59 -0.54
N ILE A 311 -5.14 9.74 0.15
CA ILE A 311 -5.54 8.43 -0.38
C ILE A 311 -6.60 8.63 -1.46
N ARG A 312 -6.35 8.08 -2.65
CA ARG A 312 -7.20 8.22 -3.85
C ARG A 312 -7.50 6.88 -4.49
N ASN A 313 -7.86 5.88 -3.69
CA ASN A 313 -8.13 4.52 -4.18
C ASN A 313 -9.24 4.46 -5.25
N GLY A 314 -10.18 5.41 -5.22
CA GLY A 314 -11.24 5.57 -6.22
C GLY A 314 -10.72 5.91 -7.63
N ASP A 315 -9.51 6.48 -7.74
CA ASP A 315 -8.93 6.91 -9.02
C ASP A 315 -8.35 5.73 -9.82
N PHE A 316 -8.52 4.50 -9.35
CA PHE A 316 -8.02 3.28 -9.99
C PHE A 316 -8.41 3.15 -11.47
N MET A 317 -9.66 3.47 -11.81
CA MET A 317 -10.14 3.38 -13.20
C MET A 317 -9.42 4.39 -14.08
N HIS A 318 -9.31 5.64 -13.63
CA HIS A 318 -8.59 6.69 -14.33
C HIS A 318 -7.10 6.34 -14.52
N ILE A 319 -6.41 5.88 -13.47
CA ILE A 319 -5.01 5.44 -13.54
C ILE A 319 -4.84 4.25 -14.49
N SER A 320 -5.80 3.32 -14.48
CA SER A 320 -5.81 2.17 -15.40
C SER A 320 -5.98 2.59 -16.86
N GLU A 321 -6.82 3.59 -17.14
CA GLU A 321 -6.95 4.19 -18.47
C GLU A 321 -5.65 4.85 -18.90
N LEU A 322 -5.07 5.71 -18.07
CA LEU A 322 -3.78 6.36 -18.35
C LEU A 322 -2.68 5.34 -18.65
N ARG A 323 -2.64 4.22 -17.93
CA ARG A 323 -1.66 3.16 -18.15
C ARG A 323 -1.85 2.45 -19.49
N ARG A 324 -3.09 2.28 -19.96
CA ARG A 324 -3.44 1.65 -21.24
C ARG A 324 -3.25 2.56 -22.45
N MET A 325 -3.14 3.87 -22.26
CA MET A 325 -2.85 4.81 -23.34
C MET A 325 -1.53 4.47 -24.02
N ALA A 326 -1.43 4.80 -25.31
CA ALA A 326 -0.26 4.50 -26.13
C ALA A 326 1.01 5.13 -25.54
N ASP A 327 2.04 4.30 -25.40
CA ASP A 327 3.39 4.77 -25.15
C ASP A 327 3.90 5.46 -26.43
N PHE A 328 4.54 6.61 -26.27
CA PHE A 328 5.33 7.22 -27.31
C PHE A 328 6.59 6.37 -27.51
N THR A 329 6.59 5.59 -28.58
CA THR A 329 7.72 4.79 -29.02
C THR A 329 8.66 5.64 -29.87
N ILE A 330 9.96 5.52 -29.61
CA ILE A 330 11.03 6.28 -30.29
C ILE A 330 11.39 5.64 -31.61
#